data_AF-A0A839JYX1-F1
#
_entry.id   AF-A0A839JYX1-F1
#
_cell.length_a   1.000
_cell.length_b   1.000
_cell.length_c   1.000
_cell.angle_alpha   90.00
_cell.angle_beta   90.00
_cell.angle_gamma   90.00
#
_symmetry.space_group_name_H-M   'P 1'
#
loop_
_entity.id
_entity.type
_entity.pdbx_description
1 polymer ?
#
loop_
_entity_poly.entity_id
_entity_poly.type
_entity_poly.pdbx_seq_one_letter_code
_entity_poly.pdbx_strand_id
1 'polypeptide(L)'
;MPRITDYSFLFHSMFGTKSTKGASAIGSFQLSQLNSSSVQAQLRAAGIDTNSKQYKAAIKQMMSNANGAMYGNIQGIKNLMKSYDKDGDYIDPTTGLAGLLVTEENEGSRKRIITIPESSKDEMFEQTKEEFLRENGVLNGDTTKRSDVYTNMYHKVQKNARLAAEYTMQQYERAYRQAFLDATRKADPKWEIGKPVPSGALDGITRESVESTLANSGSGFVKKSIDVSI
;
A
#
# COMPACT_ATOMS: atom_id res chain seq x y z
N MET A 1 -47.49 20.56 25.72
CA MET A 1 -46.19 20.82 26.39
C MET A 1 -45.22 21.34 25.34
N PRO A 2 -44.75 22.59 25.38
CA PRO A 2 -43.74 23.07 24.44
C PRO A 2 -42.37 22.54 24.87
N ARG A 3 -41.58 22.01 23.92
CA ARG A 3 -40.18 21.64 24.15
C ARG A 3 -39.38 22.92 24.36
N ILE A 4 -38.86 23.10 25.57
CA ILE A 4 -37.89 24.17 25.85
C ILE A 4 -36.61 23.78 25.11
N THR A 5 -36.25 24.56 24.10
CA THR A 5 -34.94 24.45 23.44
C THR A 5 -33.88 24.81 24.48
N ASP A 6 -33.02 23.84 24.80
CA ASP A 6 -31.96 24.03 25.78
C ASP A 6 -30.82 24.86 25.17
N TYR A 7 -30.78 26.13 25.54
CA TYR A 7 -29.74 27.08 25.15
C TYR A 7 -28.56 27.13 26.13
N SER A 8 -28.42 26.16 27.04
CA SER A 8 -27.33 26.11 28.03
C SER A 8 -25.94 26.13 27.39
N PHE A 9 -25.79 25.64 26.17
CA PHE A 9 -24.56 25.73 25.38
C PHE A 9 -24.14 27.17 25.04
N LEU A 10 -25.09 28.11 24.92
CA LEU A 10 -24.79 29.53 24.68
C LEU A 10 -24.27 30.23 25.93
N PHE A 11 -24.58 29.71 27.12
CA PHE A 11 -24.15 30.30 28.39
C PHE A 11 -22.81 29.76 28.90
N HIS A 12 -22.31 28.66 28.32
CA HIS A 12 -20.97 28.13 28.63
C HIS A 12 -19.84 29.09 28.21
N SER A 13 -20.11 30.11 27.40
CA SER A 13 -19.15 31.13 26.96
C SER A 13 -19.24 32.48 27.71
N MET A 14 -20.28 32.70 28.52
CA MET A 14 -20.61 34.03 29.07
C MET A 14 -20.12 34.28 30.50
N PHE A 15 -19.73 33.23 31.24
CA PHE A 15 -19.18 33.37 32.59
C PHE A 15 -17.67 33.07 32.63
N GLY A 16 -16.88 34.07 32.26
CA GLY A 16 -15.61 34.40 32.91
C GLY A 16 -14.65 33.27 33.29
N THR A 17 -14.32 32.34 32.40
CA THR A 17 -13.03 31.66 32.49
C THR A 17 -12.00 32.48 31.73
N LYS A 18 -11.03 32.99 32.49
CA LYS A 18 -9.81 33.67 32.06
C LYS A 18 -9.36 33.20 30.67
N SER A 19 -9.03 34.16 29.81
CA SER A 19 -8.19 34.00 28.63
C SER A 19 -7.17 32.86 28.79
N THR A 20 -7.52 31.67 28.33
CA THR A 20 -6.55 30.65 27.97
C THR A 20 -6.19 30.94 26.53
N LYS A 21 -5.06 31.64 26.34
CA LYS A 21 -4.36 31.73 25.05
C LYS A 21 -4.37 30.35 24.38
N GLY A 22 -5.23 30.13 23.39
CA GLY A 22 -5.24 28.90 22.59
C GLY A 22 -6.61 28.34 22.17
N ALA A 23 -7.72 28.69 22.84
CA ALA A 23 -9.04 28.15 22.46
C ALA A 23 -9.70 29.01 21.37
N SER A 24 -9.43 28.70 20.10
CA SER A 24 -10.17 29.26 18.97
C SER A 24 -11.59 28.68 18.91
N ALA A 25 -12.54 29.42 18.34
CA ALA A 25 -13.99 29.20 18.30
C ALA A 25 -14.46 27.84 17.69
N ILE A 26 -13.54 26.94 17.33
CA ILE A 26 -13.78 25.59 16.78
C ILE A 26 -13.29 24.48 17.74
N GLY A 27 -12.77 24.81 18.93
CA GLY A 27 -12.17 23.80 19.82
C GLY A 27 -10.86 23.25 19.26
N SER A 28 -10.08 24.11 18.60
CA SER A 28 -8.74 23.78 18.13
C SER A 28 -7.68 24.09 19.20
N PHE A 29 -6.53 23.42 19.09
CA PHE A 29 -5.38 23.56 19.98
C PHE A 29 -4.09 23.45 19.17
N GLN A 30 -2.99 24.02 19.67
CA GLN A 30 -1.68 23.82 19.06
C GLN A 30 -1.24 22.36 19.25
N LEU A 31 -0.66 21.73 18.23
CA LEU A 31 -0.18 20.36 18.35
C LEU A 31 0.91 20.21 19.43
N SER A 32 1.72 21.26 19.66
CA SER A 32 2.65 21.33 20.81
C SER A 32 1.97 21.13 22.18
N GLN A 33 0.67 21.42 22.29
CA GLN A 33 -0.12 21.26 23.51
C GLN A 33 -0.83 19.91 23.61
N LEU A 34 -0.60 18.98 22.67
CA LEU A 34 -1.23 17.65 22.64
C LEU A 34 -1.09 16.89 23.97
N ASN A 35 0.05 17.02 24.63
CA ASN A 35 0.34 16.33 25.90
C ASN A 35 -0.14 17.07 27.14
N SER A 36 -0.77 18.25 26.99
CA SER A 36 -1.35 18.96 28.13
C SER A 36 -2.53 18.19 28.72
N SER A 37 -2.70 18.24 30.04
CA SER A 37 -3.80 17.56 30.75
C SER A 37 -5.17 17.96 30.21
N SER A 38 -5.33 19.22 29.81
CA SER A 38 -6.58 19.73 29.21
C SER A 38 -6.88 19.08 27.87
N VAL A 39 -5.93 19.10 26.92
CA VAL A 39 -6.14 18.49 25.59
C VAL A 39 -6.32 16.97 25.71
N GLN A 40 -5.55 16.29 26.55
CA GLN A 40 -5.72 14.86 26.81
C GLN A 40 -7.10 14.53 27.40
N ALA A 41 -7.64 15.35 28.31
CA ALA A 41 -8.99 15.17 28.84
C ALA A 41 -10.06 15.31 27.75
N GLN A 42 -9.93 16.31 26.86
CA GLN A 42 -10.86 16.50 25.75
C GLN A 42 -10.82 15.35 24.74
N LEU A 43 -9.63 14.83 24.41
CA LEU A 43 -9.47 13.67 23.54
C LEU A 43 -10.17 12.43 24.11
N ARG A 44 -9.94 12.13 25.39
CA ARG A 44 -10.60 11.00 26.08
C ARG A 44 -12.12 11.18 26.18
N ALA A 45 -12.58 12.39 26.50
CA ALA A 45 -14.01 12.72 26.52
C ALA A 45 -14.68 12.53 25.14
N ALA A 46 -13.92 12.72 24.06
CA ALA A 46 -14.37 12.46 22.70
C ALA A 46 -14.28 10.97 22.29
N GLY A 47 -13.90 10.07 23.20
CA GLY A 47 -13.79 8.63 22.94
C GLY A 47 -12.49 8.21 22.24
N ILE A 48 -11.45 9.05 22.24
CA ILE A 48 -10.15 8.70 21.66
C ILE A 48 -9.29 8.01 22.74
N ASP A 49 -8.88 6.78 22.47
CA ASP A 49 -7.81 6.12 23.24
C ASP A 49 -6.45 6.69 22.83
N THR A 50 -5.92 7.59 23.66
CA THR A 50 -4.63 8.25 23.43
C THR A 50 -3.42 7.33 23.62
N ASN A 51 -3.63 6.10 24.11
CA ASN A 51 -2.59 5.08 24.20
C ASN A 51 -2.55 4.15 22.98
N SER A 52 -3.60 4.15 22.15
CA SER A 52 -3.71 3.28 20.97
C SER A 52 -2.61 3.54 19.95
N LYS A 53 -2.20 2.49 19.24
CA LYS A 53 -1.23 2.60 18.14
C LYS A 53 -1.79 3.44 16.99
N GLN A 54 -3.08 3.29 16.70
CA GLN A 54 -3.81 4.08 15.70
C GLN A 54 -3.73 5.60 15.98
N TYR A 55 -4.00 6.03 17.22
CA TYR A 55 -3.87 7.43 17.61
C TYR A 55 -2.42 7.90 17.49
N LYS A 56 -1.46 7.13 18.01
CA LYS A 56 -0.04 7.49 17.96
C LYS A 56 0.48 7.63 16.53
N ALA A 57 0.05 6.77 15.61
CA ALA A 57 0.39 6.86 14.19
C ALA A 57 -0.15 8.15 13.56
N ALA A 58 -1.43 8.46 13.78
CA ALA A 58 -2.06 9.69 13.30
C ALA A 58 -1.35 10.94 13.83
N ILE A 59 -1.05 10.99 15.12
CA ILE A 59 -0.32 12.12 15.72
C ILE A 59 1.10 12.24 15.19
N LYS A 60 1.82 11.12 15.01
CA LYS A 60 3.17 11.13 14.41
C LYS A 60 3.16 11.80 13.04
N GLN A 61 2.18 11.48 12.19
CA GLN A 61 1.99 12.12 10.88
C GLN A 61 1.67 13.61 11.00
N MET A 62 0.81 14.01 11.93
CA MET A 62 0.51 15.44 12.14
C MET A 62 1.73 16.22 12.61
N MET A 63 2.56 15.63 13.47
CA MET A 63 3.76 16.27 14.01
C MET A 63 4.88 16.38 12.98
N SER A 64 5.05 15.38 12.10
CA SER A 64 6.11 15.38 11.07
C SER A 64 5.95 16.50 10.05
N ASN A 65 4.73 16.96 9.80
CA ASN A 65 4.44 17.90 8.71
C ASN A 65 4.62 19.38 9.09
N ALA A 66 4.83 19.72 10.38
CA ALA A 66 4.97 21.12 10.82
C ALA A 66 5.61 21.34 12.20
N ASN A 67 6.44 20.42 12.68
CA ASN A 67 7.17 20.55 13.96
C ASN A 67 6.27 20.95 15.16
N GLY A 68 4.99 20.56 15.15
CA GLY A 68 4.02 20.87 16.21
C GLY A 68 3.48 22.30 16.25
N ALA A 69 3.89 23.19 15.33
CA ALA A 69 3.40 24.58 15.25
C ALA A 69 2.00 24.69 14.63
N MET A 70 1.55 23.65 13.93
CA MET A 70 0.20 23.56 13.41
C MET A 70 -0.85 23.49 14.52
N TYR A 71 -2.03 24.02 14.21
CA TYR A 71 -3.22 23.82 15.03
C TYR A 71 -3.96 22.56 14.55
N GLY A 72 -4.39 21.74 15.49
CA GLY A 72 -5.26 20.59 15.27
C GLY A 72 -6.59 20.78 15.99
N ASN A 73 -7.55 19.91 15.68
CA ASN A 73 -8.77 19.77 16.46
C ASN A 73 -9.12 18.28 16.57
N ILE A 74 -10.01 17.96 17.51
CA ILE A 74 -10.38 16.57 17.83
C ILE A 74 -11.00 15.85 16.63
N GLN A 75 -11.83 16.54 15.83
CA GLN A 75 -12.48 15.94 14.67
C GLN A 75 -11.48 15.62 13.56
N GLY A 76 -10.49 16.49 13.34
CA GLY A 76 -9.38 16.26 12.43
C GLY A 76 -8.56 15.03 12.83
N ILE A 77 -8.27 14.87 14.12
CA ILE A 77 -7.60 13.66 14.65
C ILE A 77 -8.45 12.42 14.40
N LYS A 78 -9.76 12.46 14.70
CA LYS A 78 -10.67 11.33 14.42
C LYS A 78 -10.69 10.95 12.95
N ASN A 79 -10.72 11.94 12.05
CA ASN A 79 -10.70 11.69 10.61
C ASN A 79 -9.38 11.07 10.17
N LEU A 80 -8.25 11.58 10.68
CA LEU A 80 -6.94 11.05 10.36
C LEU A 80 -6.73 9.63 10.90
N MET A 81 -7.22 9.33 12.10
CA MET A 81 -7.18 7.99 12.67
C MET A 81 -7.85 6.95 11.77
N LYS A 82 -8.84 7.32 10.94
CA LYS A 82 -9.49 6.40 9.98
C LYS A 82 -8.56 5.94 8.86
N SER A 83 -7.45 6.65 8.61
CA SER A 83 -6.41 6.27 7.66
C SER A 83 -5.44 5.22 8.22
N TYR A 84 -5.64 4.78 9.47
CA TYR A 84 -4.77 3.82 10.13
C TYR A 84 -5.59 2.66 10.70
N ASP A 85 -5.02 1.45 10.65
CA ASP A 85 -5.63 0.29 11.30
C ASP A 85 -5.36 0.28 12.82
N LYS A 86 -5.89 -0.73 13.51
CA LYS A 86 -5.73 -0.90 14.96
C LYS A 86 -4.26 -0.98 15.41
N ASP A 87 -3.37 -1.44 14.54
CA ASP A 87 -1.95 -1.61 14.82
C ASP A 87 -1.15 -0.35 14.48
N GLY A 88 -1.81 0.69 13.94
CA GLY A 88 -1.17 1.94 13.51
C GLY A 88 -0.58 1.88 12.11
N ASP A 89 -0.90 0.84 11.32
CA ASP A 89 -0.45 0.73 9.94
C ASP A 89 -1.35 1.56 9.02
N TYR A 90 -0.76 2.30 8.08
CA TYR A 90 -1.50 3.09 7.11
C TYR A 90 -2.38 2.20 6.22
N ILE A 91 -3.63 2.59 6.08
CA ILE A 91 -4.61 1.96 5.19
C ILE A 91 -4.52 2.65 3.84
N ASP A 92 -4.12 1.90 2.82
CA ASP A 92 -4.09 2.40 1.45
C ASP A 92 -5.53 2.76 1.01
N PRO A 93 -5.77 4.00 0.53
CA PRO A 93 -7.11 4.48 0.21
C PRO A 93 -7.70 3.84 -1.05
N THR A 94 -6.85 3.28 -1.93
CA THR A 94 -7.27 2.66 -3.20
C THR A 94 -7.77 1.24 -2.96
N THR A 95 -7.08 0.49 -2.11
CA THR A 95 -7.34 -0.93 -1.83
C THR A 95 -8.10 -1.17 -0.53
N GLY A 96 -8.07 -0.21 0.40
CA GLY A 96 -8.61 -0.36 1.75
C GLY A 96 -7.76 -1.28 2.64
N LEU A 97 -6.54 -1.63 2.23
CA LEU A 97 -5.68 -2.60 2.92
C LEU A 97 -4.51 -1.90 3.63
N ALA A 98 -4.22 -2.34 4.86
CA ALA A 98 -3.01 -1.96 5.58
C ALA A 98 -1.80 -2.83 5.20
N GLY A 99 -0.59 -2.43 5.58
CA GLY A 99 0.64 -3.22 5.33
C GLY A 99 1.15 -3.16 3.89
N LEU A 100 0.71 -2.15 3.12
CA LEU A 100 1.20 -1.83 1.78
C LEU A 100 2.18 -0.64 1.76
N LEU A 101 2.28 0.09 2.88
CA LEU A 101 3.19 1.22 2.99
C LEU A 101 4.60 0.73 3.36
N VAL A 102 5.57 1.12 2.54
CA VAL A 102 6.99 0.93 2.84
C VAL A 102 7.43 1.97 3.87
N THR A 103 8.11 1.51 4.92
CA THR A 103 8.63 2.31 6.02
C THR A 103 10.08 1.96 6.28
N GLU A 104 10.82 2.83 6.97
CA GLU A 104 12.21 2.56 7.38
C GLU A 104 12.33 1.22 8.14
N GLU A 105 11.34 0.89 8.98
CA GLU A 105 11.32 -0.34 9.77
C GLU A 105 11.17 -1.61 8.91
N ASN A 106 10.41 -1.53 7.80
CA ASN A 106 10.09 -2.71 6.99
C ASN A 106 10.90 -2.81 5.67
N GLU A 107 11.56 -1.74 5.23
CA GLU A 107 12.32 -1.64 3.97
C GLU A 107 13.34 -2.79 3.84
N GLY A 108 14.10 -3.07 4.91
CA GLY A 108 15.13 -4.12 4.89
C GLY A 108 14.58 -5.54 4.76
N SER A 109 13.32 -5.76 5.15
CA SER A 109 12.70 -7.10 5.16
C SER A 109 11.88 -7.39 3.92
N ARG A 110 11.39 -6.37 3.17
CA ARG A 110 10.41 -6.57 2.10
C ARG A 110 10.95 -7.34 0.89
N LYS A 111 12.25 -7.24 0.59
CA LYS A 111 12.87 -7.85 -0.60
C LYS A 111 13.27 -9.31 -0.36
N ARG A 112 12.27 -10.17 -0.17
CA ARG A 112 12.44 -11.61 0.01
C ARG A 112 11.41 -12.38 -0.80
N ILE A 113 11.81 -13.53 -1.32
CA ILE A 113 10.89 -14.44 -2.01
C ILE A 113 10.09 -15.23 -0.98
N ILE A 114 8.76 -15.20 -1.08
CA ILE A 114 7.84 -15.99 -0.27
C ILE A 114 6.92 -16.83 -1.15
N THR A 115 6.22 -17.80 -0.55
CA THR A 115 5.10 -18.45 -1.23
C THR A 115 3.94 -17.47 -1.37
N ILE A 116 3.43 -17.32 -2.59
CA ILE A 116 2.23 -16.55 -2.92
C ILE A 116 1.17 -17.50 -3.53
N PRO A 117 -0.13 -17.14 -3.52
CA PRO A 117 -1.19 -18.01 -4.05
C PRO A 117 -0.95 -18.37 -5.53
N GLU A 118 -1.13 -19.66 -5.89
CA GLU A 118 -0.98 -20.12 -7.29
C GLU A 118 -1.90 -19.35 -8.24
N SER A 119 -3.16 -19.12 -7.86
CA SER A 119 -4.11 -18.32 -8.65
C SER A 119 -3.59 -16.92 -8.98
N SER A 120 -2.81 -16.32 -8.08
CA SER A 120 -2.26 -14.99 -8.31
C SER A 120 -1.08 -15.03 -9.29
N LYS A 121 -0.31 -16.14 -9.31
CA LYS A 121 0.74 -16.36 -10.32
C LYS A 121 0.14 -16.63 -11.69
N ASP A 122 -0.96 -17.39 -11.77
CA ASP A 122 -1.72 -17.61 -13.00
C ASP A 122 -2.24 -16.28 -13.55
N GLU A 123 -2.94 -15.50 -12.74
CA GLU A 123 -3.45 -14.17 -13.11
C GLU A 123 -2.32 -13.26 -13.61
N MET A 124 -1.16 -13.25 -12.93
CA MET A 124 0.00 -12.45 -13.37
C MET A 124 0.58 -12.93 -14.69
N PHE A 125 0.70 -14.25 -14.88
CA PHE A 125 1.24 -14.82 -16.12
C PHE A 125 0.37 -14.46 -17.32
N GLU A 126 -0.95 -14.69 -17.22
CA GLU A 126 -1.91 -14.40 -18.29
C GLU A 126 -1.97 -12.89 -18.58
N GLN A 127 -2.08 -12.05 -17.55
CA GLN A 127 -2.09 -10.59 -17.72
C GLN A 127 -0.80 -10.09 -18.40
N THR A 128 0.37 -10.62 -17.99
CA THR A 128 1.65 -10.24 -18.60
C THR A 128 1.71 -10.70 -20.07
N LYS A 129 1.18 -11.87 -20.39
CA LYS A 129 1.15 -12.42 -21.76
C LYS A 129 0.24 -11.60 -22.66
N GLU A 130 -0.97 -11.29 -22.21
CA GLU A 130 -1.93 -10.45 -22.92
C GLU A 130 -1.35 -9.05 -23.21
N GLU A 131 -0.76 -8.41 -22.21
CA GLU A 131 -0.12 -7.09 -22.37
C GLU A 131 1.07 -7.14 -23.33
N PHE A 132 1.90 -8.19 -23.23
CA PHE A 132 3.04 -8.36 -24.12
C PHE A 132 2.59 -8.47 -25.58
N LEU A 133 1.55 -9.24 -25.85
CA LEU A 133 1.01 -9.40 -27.21
C LEU A 133 0.33 -8.13 -27.71
N ARG A 134 -0.51 -7.50 -26.88
CA ARG A 134 -1.26 -6.30 -27.23
C ARG A 134 -0.35 -5.11 -27.52
N GLU A 135 0.69 -4.94 -26.72
CA GLU A 135 1.61 -3.79 -26.79
C GLU A 135 2.88 -4.11 -27.57
N ASN A 136 2.94 -5.25 -28.27
CA ASN A 136 4.10 -5.66 -29.07
C ASN A 136 5.41 -5.67 -28.27
N GLY A 137 5.33 -6.16 -27.03
CA GLY A 137 6.44 -6.19 -26.08
C GLY A 137 6.79 -4.82 -25.48
N VAL A 138 6.08 -3.73 -25.76
CA VAL A 138 6.28 -2.43 -25.08
C VAL A 138 5.73 -2.49 -23.65
N LEU A 139 6.39 -1.80 -22.71
CA LEU A 139 5.84 -1.60 -21.36
C LEU A 139 4.95 -0.36 -21.39
N ASN A 140 3.64 -0.57 -21.44
CA ASN A 140 2.65 0.49 -21.36
C ASN A 140 2.01 0.51 -19.96
N GLY A 141 2.13 1.65 -19.26
CA GLY A 141 1.56 1.84 -17.93
C GLY A 141 0.09 2.26 -17.93
N ASP A 142 -0.45 2.69 -19.08
CA ASP A 142 -1.79 3.30 -19.15
C ASP A 142 -2.88 2.28 -19.45
N THR A 143 -2.55 1.20 -20.15
CA THR A 143 -3.51 0.15 -20.57
C THR A 143 -3.43 -1.11 -19.70
N THR A 144 -2.50 -1.16 -18.74
CA THR A 144 -2.25 -2.33 -17.91
C THR A 144 -3.29 -2.49 -16.80
N LYS A 145 -3.76 -3.72 -16.58
CA LYS A 145 -4.58 -4.09 -15.41
C LYS A 145 -3.75 -4.70 -14.29
N ARG A 146 -2.43 -4.49 -14.33
CA ARG A 146 -1.49 -5.05 -13.35
C ARG A 146 -1.87 -4.67 -11.92
N SER A 147 -2.34 -3.44 -11.67
CA SER A 147 -2.81 -3.01 -10.35
C SER A 147 -3.90 -3.92 -9.77
N ASP A 148 -4.78 -4.44 -10.62
CA ASP A 148 -5.90 -5.29 -10.22
C ASP A 148 -5.39 -6.66 -9.78
N VAL A 149 -4.41 -7.22 -10.49
CA VAL A 149 -3.73 -8.48 -10.14
C VAL A 149 -3.04 -8.36 -8.77
N TYR A 150 -2.28 -7.28 -8.54
CA TYR A 150 -1.64 -7.04 -7.24
C TYR A 150 -2.67 -6.85 -6.12
N THR A 151 -3.72 -6.07 -6.36
CA THR A 151 -4.80 -5.84 -5.39
C THR A 151 -5.49 -7.15 -5.01
N ASN A 152 -5.84 -7.98 -6.00
CA ASN A 152 -6.45 -9.29 -5.76
C ASN A 152 -5.52 -10.21 -4.94
N MET A 153 -4.22 -10.22 -5.24
CA MET A 153 -3.24 -10.94 -4.43
C MET A 153 -3.20 -10.43 -2.98
N TYR A 154 -3.23 -9.11 -2.75
CA TYR A 154 -3.17 -8.54 -1.40
C TYR A 154 -4.32 -8.95 -0.49
N HIS A 155 -5.50 -9.21 -1.06
CA HIS A 155 -6.65 -9.78 -0.33
C HIS A 155 -6.45 -11.26 0.05
N LYS A 156 -5.60 -11.99 -0.66
CA LYS A 156 -5.32 -13.42 -0.47
C LYS A 156 -4.12 -13.68 0.45
N VAL A 157 -3.35 -12.66 0.85
CA VAL A 157 -2.15 -12.80 1.69
C VAL A 157 -2.28 -12.05 3.02
N GLN A 158 -1.54 -12.50 4.03
CA GLN A 158 -1.51 -11.87 5.36
C GLN A 158 -0.89 -10.48 5.31
N LYS A 159 -1.38 -9.56 6.17
CA LYS A 159 -0.97 -8.15 6.23
C LYS A 159 0.56 -7.96 6.25
N ASN A 160 1.25 -8.68 7.13
CA ASN A 160 2.72 -8.59 7.32
C ASN A 160 3.54 -9.19 6.16
N ALA A 161 2.90 -9.94 5.27
CA ALA A 161 3.53 -10.56 4.11
C ALA A 161 3.33 -9.76 2.82
N ARG A 162 2.40 -8.79 2.79
CA ARG A 162 1.99 -8.09 1.56
C ARG A 162 3.14 -7.46 0.78
N LEU A 163 4.06 -6.75 1.44
CA LEU A 163 5.23 -6.16 0.76
C LEU A 163 6.19 -7.21 0.19
N ALA A 164 6.35 -8.36 0.86
CA ALA A 164 7.16 -9.46 0.34
C ALA A 164 6.43 -10.22 -0.78
N ALA A 165 5.11 -10.31 -0.71
CA ALA A 165 4.26 -10.85 -1.77
C ALA A 165 4.34 -9.97 -3.03
N GLU A 166 4.24 -8.65 -2.89
CA GLU A 166 4.45 -7.67 -3.96
C GLU A 166 5.81 -7.90 -4.63
N TYR A 167 6.86 -7.94 -3.82
CA TYR A 167 8.21 -8.15 -4.32
C TYR A 167 8.35 -9.47 -5.07
N THR A 168 7.78 -10.55 -4.51
CA THR A 168 7.78 -11.88 -5.15
C THR A 168 7.04 -11.87 -6.48
N MET A 169 5.85 -11.28 -6.52
CA MET A 169 5.04 -11.16 -7.74
C MET A 169 5.78 -10.37 -8.81
N GLN A 170 6.48 -9.29 -8.43
CA GLN A 170 7.31 -8.52 -9.34
C GLN A 170 8.44 -9.36 -9.95
N GLN A 171 9.04 -10.29 -9.19
CA GLN A 171 10.06 -11.19 -9.73
C GLN A 171 9.47 -12.18 -10.75
N TYR A 172 8.28 -12.72 -10.49
CA TYR A 172 7.57 -13.58 -11.44
C TYR A 172 7.20 -12.84 -12.73
N GLU A 173 6.60 -11.64 -12.61
CA GLU A 173 6.27 -10.77 -13.75
C GLU A 173 7.49 -10.54 -14.67
N ARG A 174 8.66 -10.21 -14.07
CA ARG A 174 9.91 -10.04 -14.80
C ARG A 174 10.37 -11.33 -15.49
N ALA A 175 10.26 -12.47 -14.81
CA ALA A 175 10.64 -13.76 -15.38
C ALA A 175 9.75 -14.16 -16.57
N TYR A 176 8.43 -14.01 -16.43
CA TYR A 176 7.46 -14.29 -17.50
C TYR A 176 7.72 -13.41 -18.71
N ARG A 177 7.86 -12.10 -18.49
CA ARG A 177 8.19 -11.15 -19.54
C ARG A 177 9.50 -11.48 -20.25
N GLN A 178 10.53 -11.86 -19.50
CA GLN A 178 11.80 -12.27 -20.10
C GLN A 178 11.64 -13.52 -20.96
N ALA A 179 10.87 -14.51 -20.51
CA ALA A 179 10.58 -15.70 -21.31
C ALA A 179 9.84 -15.35 -22.62
N PHE A 180 8.91 -14.39 -22.59
CA PHE A 180 8.22 -13.93 -23.80
C PHE A 180 9.16 -13.20 -24.76
N LEU A 181 10.06 -12.35 -24.25
CA LEU A 181 11.10 -11.70 -25.06
C LEU A 181 12.02 -12.73 -25.71
N ASP A 182 12.49 -13.71 -24.94
CA ASP A 182 13.39 -14.77 -25.40
C ASP A 182 12.70 -15.63 -26.48
N ALA A 183 11.44 -16.02 -26.26
CA ALA A 183 10.65 -16.80 -27.22
C ALA A 183 10.38 -16.04 -28.52
N THR A 184 10.03 -14.75 -28.41
CA THR A 184 9.76 -13.88 -29.56
C THR A 184 11.01 -13.70 -30.43
N ARG A 185 12.16 -13.42 -29.81
CA ARG A 185 13.45 -13.29 -30.51
C ARG A 185 13.96 -14.62 -31.08
N LYS A 186 13.59 -15.74 -30.47
CA LYS A 186 13.87 -17.07 -31.02
C LYS A 186 13.03 -17.34 -32.27
N ALA A 187 11.78 -16.90 -32.29
CA ALA A 187 10.89 -17.06 -33.43
C ALA A 187 11.27 -16.13 -34.60
N ASP A 188 11.68 -14.90 -34.31
CA ASP A 188 12.23 -13.95 -35.28
C ASP A 188 13.44 -13.20 -34.68
N PRO A 189 14.68 -13.58 -35.06
CA PRO A 189 15.89 -12.93 -34.57
C PRO A 189 16.04 -11.45 -34.94
N LYS A 190 15.27 -10.95 -35.91
CA LYS A 190 15.24 -9.54 -36.31
C LYS A 190 14.11 -8.76 -35.63
N TRP A 191 13.29 -9.42 -34.83
CA TRP A 191 12.22 -8.76 -34.10
C TRP A 191 12.78 -7.80 -33.05
N GLU A 192 12.16 -6.62 -32.98
CA GLU A 192 12.46 -5.57 -32.02
C GLU A 192 11.19 -5.19 -31.25
N ILE A 193 11.37 -4.69 -30.03
CA ILE A 193 10.26 -4.21 -29.21
C ILE A 193 9.46 -3.13 -29.97
N GLY A 194 8.14 -3.26 -29.96
CA GLY A 194 7.21 -2.40 -30.70
C GLY A 194 6.89 -2.90 -32.12
N LYS A 195 7.61 -3.90 -32.64
CA LYS A 195 7.23 -4.61 -33.87
C LYS A 195 6.19 -5.69 -33.56
N PRO A 196 5.28 -6.01 -34.49
CA PRO A 196 4.32 -7.09 -34.32
C PRO A 196 4.97 -8.38 -33.82
N VAL A 197 4.47 -8.93 -32.71
CA VAL A 197 4.94 -10.23 -32.21
C VAL A 197 4.60 -11.30 -33.25
N PRO A 198 5.54 -12.18 -33.66
CA PRO A 198 5.25 -13.24 -34.61
C PRO A 198 4.14 -14.15 -34.08
N SER A 199 3.19 -14.49 -34.96
CA SER A 199 2.07 -15.37 -34.60
C SER A 199 2.58 -16.71 -34.07
N GLY A 200 2.00 -17.17 -32.96
CA GLY A 200 2.37 -18.42 -32.30
C GLY A 200 3.70 -18.40 -31.54
N ALA A 201 4.42 -17.27 -31.48
CA ALA A 201 5.73 -17.20 -30.79
C ALA A 201 5.66 -17.58 -29.30
N LEU A 202 4.50 -17.41 -28.66
CA LEU A 202 4.29 -17.68 -27.24
C LEU A 202 3.45 -18.94 -26.96
N ASP A 203 3.06 -19.72 -27.98
CA ASP A 203 2.12 -20.84 -27.82
C ASP A 203 2.71 -21.97 -26.96
N GLY A 204 4.02 -22.18 -27.06
CA GLY A 204 4.74 -23.18 -26.25
C GLY A 204 5.17 -22.71 -24.86
N ILE A 205 4.89 -21.45 -24.50
CA ILE A 205 5.31 -20.88 -23.22
C ILE A 205 4.17 -20.99 -22.22
N THR A 206 4.38 -21.79 -21.17
CA THR A 206 3.47 -21.92 -20.03
C THR A 206 4.11 -21.36 -18.76
N ARG A 207 3.29 -20.98 -17.78
CA ARG A 207 3.76 -20.52 -16.47
C ARG A 207 4.71 -21.53 -15.83
N GLU A 208 4.31 -22.80 -15.79
CA GLU A 208 5.07 -23.88 -15.18
C GLU A 208 6.43 -24.07 -15.87
N SER A 209 6.48 -23.94 -17.20
CA SER A 209 7.74 -24.04 -17.94
C SER A 209 8.72 -22.94 -17.53
N VAL A 210 8.24 -21.70 -17.35
CA VAL A 210 9.08 -20.57 -16.91
C VAL A 210 9.51 -20.75 -15.45
N GLU A 211 8.55 -21.00 -14.56
CA GLU A 211 8.81 -21.17 -13.12
C GLU A 211 9.78 -22.34 -12.84
N SER A 212 9.74 -23.42 -13.64
CA SER A 212 10.65 -24.56 -13.49
C SER A 212 12.12 -24.18 -13.65
N THR A 213 12.41 -23.11 -14.39
CA THR A 213 13.77 -22.59 -14.62
C THR A 213 14.26 -21.65 -13.53
N LEU A 214 13.40 -21.29 -12.56
CA LEU A 214 13.74 -20.33 -11.51
C LEU A 214 14.23 -21.05 -10.25
N ALA A 215 15.33 -20.55 -9.68
CA ALA A 215 15.80 -20.91 -8.34
C ALA A 215 15.77 -19.68 -7.44
N ASN A 216 15.34 -19.87 -6.18
CA ASN A 216 15.30 -18.81 -5.19
C ASN A 216 16.71 -18.56 -4.63
N SER A 217 17.20 -17.32 -4.77
CA SER A 217 18.49 -16.87 -4.21
C SER A 217 18.32 -16.06 -2.91
N GLY A 218 17.15 -16.10 -2.29
CA GLY A 218 16.77 -15.36 -1.08
C GLY A 218 16.12 -14.03 -1.42
N SER A 219 16.86 -13.14 -2.09
CA SER A 219 16.37 -11.81 -2.48
C SER A 219 15.85 -11.73 -3.90
N GLY A 220 15.69 -12.86 -4.62
CA GLY A 220 15.27 -12.84 -6.01
C GLY A 220 15.23 -14.24 -6.64
N PHE A 221 14.89 -14.30 -7.92
CA PHE A 221 15.04 -15.51 -8.71
C PHE A 221 16.30 -15.43 -9.58
N VAL A 222 17.01 -16.54 -9.67
CA VAL A 222 18.09 -16.78 -10.64
C VAL A 222 17.70 -17.91 -11.58
N LYS A 223 18.18 -17.88 -12.83
CA LYS A 223 18.00 -19.02 -13.74
C LYS A 223 18.79 -20.21 -13.21
N LYS A 224 18.16 -21.38 -13.12
CA LYS A 224 18.84 -22.64 -12.81
C LYS A 224 19.90 -22.89 -13.89
N SER A 225 21.13 -23.16 -13.46
CA SER A 225 22.14 -23.73 -14.34
C SER A 225 21.61 -25.07 -14.84
N ILE A 226 21.37 -25.21 -16.14
CA ILE A 226 21.17 -26.53 -16.72
C ILE A 226 22.54 -27.19 -16.72
N ASP A 227 22.75 -28.14 -15.82
CA ASP A 227 23.96 -28.97 -15.84
C ASP A 227 23.86 -29.87 -17.08
N VAL A 228 24.40 -29.39 -18.21
CA VAL A 228 24.52 -30.19 -19.44
C VAL A 228 25.74 -31.08 -19.26
N SER A 229 25.63 -32.06 -18.38
CA SER A 229 26.51 -33.22 -18.41
C SER A 229 26.02 -34.12 -19.55
N ILE A 230 26.76 -34.08 -20.67
CA ILE A 230 26.58 -34.89 -21.89
C ILE A 230 26.81 -36.37 -21.57
#